data_AF-A0A5C5G0W4-F1
#
_entry.id   AF-A0A5C5G0W4-F1
#
_cell.length_a   1.000
_cell.length_b   1.000
_cell.length_c   1.000
_cell.angle_alpha   90.00
_cell.angle_beta   90.00
_cell.angle_gamma   90.00
#
_symmetry.space_group_name_H-M   'P 1'
#
loop_
_entity.id
_entity.type
_entity.pdbx_description
1 polymer ?
#
loop_
_entity_poly.entity_id
_entity_poly.type
_entity_poly.pdbx_seq_one_letter_code
_entity_poly.pdbx_strand_id
1 'polypeptide(L)' 'MAGAAHARPAGGFHPHLPGLGYRLGAKMLGASMWFFIFYRARQDGAVLLGMKHPWDH' A
#
# COMPACT_ATOMS: atom_id res chain seq x y z
N MET A 1 -1.55 -26.72 48.57
CA MET A 1 -2.64 -26.37 47.63
C MET A 1 -2.64 -24.86 47.43
N ALA A 2 -3.00 -24.40 46.23
CA ALA A 2 -3.08 -23.01 45.74
C ALA A 2 -1.78 -22.41 45.18
N GLY A 3 -1.48 -22.78 43.92
CA GLY A 3 -0.63 -21.98 43.03
C GLY A 3 -1.39 -20.75 42.55
N ALA A 4 -0.72 -19.60 42.53
CA ALA A 4 -1.25 -18.33 42.07
C ALA A 4 -1.81 -18.46 40.64
N ALA A 5 -3.10 -18.19 40.49
CA ALA A 5 -3.74 -18.11 39.18
C ALA A 5 -3.10 -16.94 38.41
N HIS A 6 -2.31 -17.26 37.38
CA HIS A 6 -1.90 -16.28 36.39
C HIS A 6 -3.14 -15.64 35.78
N ALA A 7 -3.28 -14.32 35.97
CA ALA A 7 -4.29 -13.53 35.30
C ALA A 7 -4.14 -13.75 33.79
N ARG A 8 -5.15 -14.35 33.16
CA ARG A 8 -5.23 -14.41 31.70
C ARG A 8 -5.48 -12.98 31.21
N PRO A 9 -4.69 -12.43 30.26
CA PRO A 9 -5.03 -11.15 29.66
C PRO A 9 -6.37 -11.32 28.93
N ALA A 10 -7.41 -10.77 29.53
CA ALA A 10 -8.75 -10.75 28.98
C ALA A 10 -8.84 -9.61 27.96
N GLY A 11 -9.26 -9.92 26.73
CA GLY A 11 -9.67 -8.92 25.76
C GLY A 11 -8.65 -8.66 24.65
N GLY A 12 -8.61 -9.57 23.67
CA GLY A 12 -7.83 -9.40 22.45
C GLY A 12 -8.27 -8.18 21.63
N PHE A 13 -7.30 -7.54 20.97
CA PHE A 13 -7.53 -6.47 20.01
C PHE A 13 -8.34 -7.01 18.83
N HIS A 14 -9.65 -6.74 18.82
CA HIS A 14 -10.55 -7.04 17.70
C HIS A 14 -10.93 -5.74 16.98
N PRO A 15 -10.07 -5.22 16.09
CA PRO A 15 -10.41 -4.07 15.28
C PRO A 15 -11.61 -4.44 14.39
N HIS A 16 -12.61 -3.57 14.39
CA HIS A 16 -13.75 -3.72 13.49
C HIS A 16 -13.24 -3.72 12.04
N LEU A 17 -13.73 -4.66 11.23
CA LEU A 17 -13.36 -4.72 9.83
C LEU A 17 -13.82 -3.42 9.14
N PRO A 18 -12.94 -2.73 8.39
CA PRO A 18 -13.34 -1.53 7.69
C PRO A 18 -14.45 -1.87 6.68
N GLY A 19 -15.46 -1.00 6.61
CA GLY A 19 -16.59 -1.15 5.71
C GLY A 19 -16.16 -1.29 4.25
N LEU A 20 -17.01 -1.92 3.43
CA LEU A 20 -16.71 -2.20 2.01
C LEU A 20 -16.29 -0.94 1.24
N GLY A 21 -16.96 0.19 1.50
CA GLY A 21 -16.64 1.48 0.86
C GLY A 21 -15.22 1.95 1.14
N TYR A 22 -14.74 1.83 2.38
CA TYR A 22 -13.36 2.18 2.74
C TYR A 22 -12.35 1.26 2.03
N ARG A 23 -12.63 -0.05 2.01
CA ARG A 23 -11.75 -1.03 1.36
C ARG A 23 -11.67 -0.81 -0.15
N LEU A 24 -12.79 -0.48 -0.80
CA LEU A 24 -12.82 -0.17 -2.22
C LEU A 24 -12.11 1.15 -2.51
N GLY A 25 -12.42 2.21 -1.76
CA GLY A 25 -11.78 3.52 -1.91
C GLY A 25 -10.26 3.45 -1.72
N ALA A 26 -9.80 2.75 -0.68
CA ALA A 26 -8.37 2.54 -0.43
C ALA A 26 -7.67 1.81 -1.60
N LYS A 27 -8.31 0.76 -2.15
CA LYS A 27 -7.78 0.05 -3.32
C LYS A 27 -7.76 0.90 -4.57
N MET A 28 -8.83 1.66 -4.84
CA MET A 28 -8.89 2.55 -6.00
C MET A 28 -7.84 3.65 -5.89
N LEU A 29 -7.66 4.27 -4.72
CA LEU A 29 -6.62 5.28 -4.49
C LEU A 29 -5.20 4.71 -4.68
N GLY A 30 -4.92 3.54 -4.09
CA GLY A 30 -3.63 2.88 -4.26
C GLY A 30 -3.36 2.46 -5.71
N ALA A 31 -4.39 1.94 -6.39
CA ALA A 31 -4.31 1.58 -7.81
C ALA A 31 -4.06 2.82 -8.68
N SER A 32 -4.74 3.94 -8.44
CA SER A 32 -4.53 5.20 -9.16
C SER A 32 -3.11 5.74 -8.98
N MET A 33 -2.56 5.66 -7.77
CA MET A 33 -1.18 6.06 -7.50
C MET A 33 -0.19 5.25 -8.35
N TRP A 34 -0.28 3.92 -8.29
CA TRP A 34 0.59 3.04 -9.07
C TRP A 34 0.37 3.17 -10.57
N PHE A 35 -0.89 3.29 -11.00
CA PHE A 35 -1.25 3.54 -12.38
C PHE A 35 -0.54 4.79 -12.90
N PHE A 36 -0.53 5.87 -12.14
CA PHE A 36 0.17 7.09 -12.53
C PHE A 36 1.68 6.90 -12.66
N ILE A 37 2.31 6.19 -11.73
CA ILE A 37 3.74 5.87 -11.79
C ILE A 37 4.05 5.07 -13.07
N PHE A 38 3.29 4.02 -13.37
CA PHE A 38 3.50 3.21 -14.58
C PHE A 38 3.17 3.95 -15.87
N TYR A 39 2.13 4.78 -15.86
CA TYR A 39 1.78 5.65 -16.98
C TYR A 39 2.94 6.58 -17.31
N ARG A 40 3.49 7.25 -16.28
CA ARG A 40 4.62 8.17 -16.45
C ARG A 40 5.90 7.42 -16.80
N ALA A 41 6.15 6.25 -16.21
CA ALA A 41 7.28 5.40 -16.57
C ALA A 41 7.21 4.90 -18.03
N ARG A 42 6.01 4.72 -18.60
CA ARG A 42 5.86 4.40 -20.03
C ARG A 42 6.13 5.61 -20.93
N GLN A 43 5.66 6.80 -20.52
CA GLN A 43 5.85 8.03 -21.30
C GLN A 43 7.28 8.53 -21.27
N ASP A 44 7.88 8.58 -20.07
CA ASP A 44 9.24 9.06 -19.84
C ASP A 44 10.26 7.91 -19.85
N GLY A 45 9.83 6.69 -20.15
CA GLY A 45 10.65 5.48 -20.07
C GLY A 45 11.89 5.51 -20.97
N ALA A 46 11.80 6.09 -22.16
CA ALA A 46 12.95 6.22 -23.05
C ALA A 46 14.01 7.20 -22.50
N VAL A 47 13.59 8.22 -21.75
CA VAL A 47 14.48 9.20 -21.11
C VAL A 47 15.06 8.64 -19.81
N LEU A 48 14.24 7.95 -19.02
CA LEU A 48 14.65 7.33 -17.75
C LEU A 48 15.52 6.08 -17.93
N LEU A 49 15.35 5.33 -19.03
CA LEU A 49 16.19 4.17 -19.39
C LEU A 49 17.48 4.58 -20.14
N GLY A 50 17.76 5.88 -20.28
CA GLY A 50 19.01 6.38 -20.88
C GLY A 50 19.16 6.08 -22.37
N MET A 51 18.08 5.69 -23.07
CA MET A 51 18.11 5.38 -24.51
C MET A 51 18.09 6.63 -25.39
N LYS A 52 17.78 7.79 -24.80
CA LYS A 52 17.85 9.10 -25.46
C LYS A 52 18.39 10.11 -24.47
N HIS A 53 19.58 10.64 -24.70
CA HIS A 53 20.04 11.80 -23.96
C HIS A 53 19.32 13.05 -24.48
N PRO A 54 18.86 13.96 -23.60
CA PRO A 54 18.22 15.21 -24.03
C PRO A 54 19.15 16.18 -24.77
N TRP A 55 20.42 15.82 -24.95
CA TRP A 55 21.45 16.56 -25.71
C TRP A 55 22.00 15.80 -26.93
N ASP A 56 21.41 14.66 -27.31
CA ASP A 56 21.66 14.06 -28.63
C ASP A 56 20.94 14.91 -29.69
N HIS A 57 21.67 15.89 -30.21
CA HIS A 57 21.33 16.68 -31.40
C HIS A 57 21.86 16.01 -32.66
#